data_AF-A0A067S785-F1
#
_entry.id   AF-A0A067S785-F1
#
_cell.length_a   1.000
_cell.length_b   1.000
_cell.length_c   1.000
_cell.angle_alpha   90.00
_cell.angle_beta   90.00
_cell.angle_gamma   90.00
#
_symmetry.space_group_name_H-M   'P 1'
#
loop_
_entity.id
_entity.type
_entity.pdbx_description
1 polymer ?
#
loop_
_entity_poly.entity_id
_entity_poly.type
_entity_poly.pdbx_seq_one_letter_code
_entity_poly.pdbx_strand_id
1 'polypeptide(L)'
;MACFARLRAGVHAFKLQASNILNEAYTKHLRRALEAKKKKRDKKSGIKLIGDGLPKMLSGDKFYELAQAKEKEVWEFARQKEARKDDWVAYDAAVEVWVVEDQEHRGKCETIKANNKRAKAAWERRKAAALKKNKKFTKSKPKPVLLPKVIPKPRLKDFLDGGNGGVDAGNVGDDAGDGSNEEESNGSTSDNDDE
;
A
#
# COMPACT_ATOMS: atom_id res chain seq x y z
N MET A 1 1.08 13.31 -62.66
CA MET A 1 0.29 12.28 -61.93
C MET A 1 1.11 11.35 -61.01
N ALA A 2 2.43 11.18 -61.19
CA ALA A 2 3.23 10.25 -60.37
C ALA A 2 3.36 10.62 -58.87
N CYS A 3 3.25 11.90 -58.50
CA CYS A 3 3.42 12.35 -57.11
C CYS A 3 2.27 11.88 -56.18
N PHE A 4 1.04 11.81 -56.68
CA PHE A 4 -0.13 11.35 -55.90
C PHE A 4 -0.12 9.84 -55.62
N ALA A 5 0.44 9.03 -56.52
CA ALA A 5 0.56 7.58 -56.32
C ALA A 5 1.55 7.24 -55.18
N ARG A 6 2.65 8.00 -55.07
CA ARG A 6 3.65 7.83 -54.00
C ARG A 6 3.10 8.20 -52.62
N LEU A 7 2.28 9.26 -52.54
CA LEU A 7 1.59 9.66 -51.30
C LEU A 7 0.58 8.60 -50.84
N ARG A 8 -0.20 7.99 -51.75
CA ARG A 8 -1.15 6.92 -51.40
C ARG A 8 -0.46 5.65 -50.90
N ALA A 9 0.67 5.26 -51.50
CA ALA A 9 1.44 4.10 -51.07
C ALA A 9 2.02 4.28 -49.66
N GLY A 10 2.53 5.48 -49.33
CA GLY A 10 3.03 5.80 -47.99
C GLY A 10 1.94 5.70 -46.93
N VAL A 11 0.76 6.30 -47.18
CA VAL A 11 -0.37 6.23 -46.24
C VAL A 11 -0.86 4.79 -46.05
N HIS A 12 -0.82 3.95 -47.10
CA HIS A 12 -1.19 2.54 -46.98
C HIS A 12 -0.17 1.74 -46.15
N ALA A 13 1.13 1.98 -46.34
CA ALA A 13 2.18 1.36 -45.53
C ALA A 13 2.06 1.73 -44.04
N PHE A 14 1.80 3.01 -43.72
CA PHE A 14 1.57 3.44 -42.34
C PHE A 14 0.34 2.78 -41.70
N LYS A 15 -0.75 2.63 -42.47
CA LYS A 15 -1.96 1.94 -41.98
C LYS A 15 -1.67 0.48 -41.64
N LEU A 16 -0.93 -0.23 -42.49
CA LEU A 16 -0.56 -1.63 -42.26
C LEU A 16 0.40 -1.79 -41.06
N GLN A 17 1.37 -0.88 -40.92
CA GLN A 17 2.26 -0.87 -39.76
C GLN A 17 1.48 -0.59 -38.46
N ALA A 18 0.59 0.39 -38.47
CA ALA A 18 -0.26 0.72 -37.33
C ALA A 18 -1.17 -0.46 -36.93
N SER A 19 -1.79 -1.15 -37.90
CA SER A 19 -2.61 -2.32 -37.61
C SER A 19 -1.80 -3.47 -37.01
N ASN A 20 -0.57 -3.69 -37.47
CA ASN A 20 0.29 -4.74 -36.93
C ASN A 20 0.71 -4.44 -35.49
N ILE A 21 1.11 -3.20 -35.20
CA ILE A 21 1.46 -2.77 -33.84
C ILE A 21 0.24 -2.91 -32.91
N LEU A 22 -0.95 -2.53 -33.38
CA LEU A 22 -2.18 -2.67 -32.60
C LEU A 22 -2.53 -4.14 -32.32
N ASN A 23 -2.42 -5.00 -33.33
CA ASN A 23 -2.66 -6.43 -33.19
C ASN A 23 -1.65 -7.10 -32.25
N GLU A 24 -0.39 -6.71 -32.30
CA GLU A 24 0.63 -7.18 -31.35
C GLU A 24 0.32 -6.73 -29.92
N ALA A 25 -0.04 -5.47 -29.72
CA ALA A 25 -0.40 -4.96 -28.40
C ALA A 25 -1.63 -5.70 -27.85
N TYR A 26 -2.65 -5.89 -28.68
CA TYR A 26 -3.87 -6.62 -28.33
C TYR A 26 -3.58 -8.09 -27.97
N THR A 27 -2.82 -8.80 -28.80
CA THR A 27 -2.47 -10.20 -28.53
C THR A 27 -1.58 -10.35 -27.28
N LYS A 28 -0.64 -9.44 -27.04
CA LYS A 28 0.15 -9.39 -25.80
C LYS A 28 -0.77 -9.20 -24.58
N HIS A 29 -1.72 -8.28 -24.65
CA HIS A 29 -2.68 -8.06 -23.56
C HIS A 29 -3.55 -9.30 -23.31
N LEU A 30 -4.10 -9.90 -24.37
CA LEU A 30 -4.93 -11.10 -24.27
C LEU A 30 -4.15 -12.29 -23.69
N ARG A 31 -2.90 -12.51 -24.10
CA ARG A 31 -2.03 -13.55 -23.53
C ARG A 31 -1.80 -13.33 -22.04
N ARG A 32 -1.47 -12.10 -21.62
CA ARG A 32 -1.31 -11.76 -20.20
C ARG A 32 -2.59 -12.00 -19.40
N ALA A 33 -3.75 -11.62 -19.94
CA ALA A 33 -5.04 -11.85 -19.30
C ALA A 33 -5.35 -13.36 -19.16
N LEU A 34 -5.06 -14.14 -20.20
CA LEU A 34 -5.23 -15.60 -20.17
C LEU A 34 -4.25 -16.28 -19.21
N GLU A 35 -2.99 -15.86 -19.17
CA GLU A 35 -2.00 -16.35 -18.21
C GLU A 35 -2.39 -16.02 -16.77
N ALA A 36 -2.86 -14.79 -16.52
CA ALA A 36 -3.36 -14.41 -15.20
C ALA A 36 -4.58 -15.25 -14.79
N LYS A 37 -5.51 -15.51 -15.72
CA LYS A 37 -6.66 -16.40 -15.47
C LYS A 37 -6.23 -17.84 -15.20
N LYS A 38 -5.28 -18.39 -15.96
CA LYS A 38 -4.71 -19.73 -15.73
C LYS A 38 -4.04 -19.80 -14.37
N LYS A 39 -3.13 -18.87 -14.04
CA LYS A 39 -2.48 -18.79 -12.73
C LYS A 39 -3.48 -18.68 -11.59
N LYS A 40 -4.56 -17.89 -11.74
CA LYS A 40 -5.63 -17.81 -10.74
C LYS A 40 -6.39 -19.13 -10.60
N ARG A 41 -6.66 -19.84 -11.70
CA ARG A 41 -7.32 -21.15 -11.69
C ARG A 41 -6.45 -22.22 -11.04
N ASP A 42 -5.15 -22.23 -11.34
CA ASP A 42 -4.20 -23.20 -10.81
C ASP A 42 -3.95 -22.96 -9.30
N LYS A 43 -3.98 -21.70 -8.86
CA LYS A 43 -3.98 -21.35 -7.42
C LYS A 43 -5.28 -21.76 -6.70
N LYS A 44 -6.42 -21.71 -7.39
CA LYS A 44 -7.74 -22.08 -6.84
C LYS A 44 -8.03 -23.58 -6.89
N SER A 45 -7.30 -24.36 -7.70
CA SER A 45 -7.37 -25.83 -7.64
C SER A 45 -6.64 -26.35 -6.41
N GLY A 46 -7.17 -26.00 -5.24
CA GLY A 46 -6.74 -26.51 -3.97
C GLY A 46 -6.92 -28.03 -3.93
N ILE A 47 -5.98 -28.68 -3.25
CA ILE A 47 -6.08 -30.07 -2.79
C ILE A 47 -6.33 -31.08 -3.92
N LYS A 48 -5.77 -30.85 -5.11
CA LYS A 48 -5.72 -31.91 -6.13
C LYS A 48 -4.47 -32.75 -5.93
N LEU A 49 -4.66 -34.06 -5.80
CA LEU A 49 -3.56 -35.05 -5.82
C LEU A 49 -2.76 -34.97 -7.12
N ILE A 50 -3.41 -34.61 -8.23
CA ILE A 50 -2.82 -34.47 -9.56
C ILE A 50 -3.18 -33.09 -10.13
N GLY A 51 -2.17 -32.27 -10.44
CA GLY A 51 -2.32 -30.87 -10.86
C GLY A 51 -3.08 -30.64 -12.17
N ASP A 52 -3.22 -31.67 -13.01
CA ASP A 52 -3.84 -31.55 -14.34
C ASP A 52 -5.36 -31.40 -14.30
N GLY A 53 -6.00 -31.73 -13.17
CA GLY A 53 -7.45 -31.64 -12.99
C GLY A 53 -8.28 -32.65 -13.79
N LEU A 54 -7.64 -33.54 -14.54
CA LEU A 54 -8.25 -34.69 -15.21
C LEU A 54 -8.27 -35.90 -14.27
N PRO A 55 -9.38 -36.67 -14.21
CA PRO A 55 -9.38 -37.95 -13.52
C PRO A 55 -8.34 -38.88 -14.15
N LYS A 56 -7.41 -39.41 -13.34
CA LYS A 56 -6.48 -40.46 -13.76
C LYS A 56 -6.72 -41.68 -12.89
N MET A 57 -6.77 -42.86 -13.52
CA MET A 57 -6.81 -44.12 -12.80
C MET A 57 -5.40 -44.42 -12.29
N LEU A 58 -5.19 -44.23 -10.99
CA LEU A 58 -3.93 -44.56 -10.33
C LEU A 58 -3.99 -45.98 -9.76
N SER A 59 -2.87 -46.68 -9.82
CA SER A 59 -2.66 -47.90 -9.03
C SER A 59 -2.70 -47.55 -7.54
N GLY A 60 -3.23 -48.43 -6.69
CA GLY A 60 -3.42 -48.17 -5.25
C GLY A 60 -2.17 -47.63 -4.55
N ASP A 61 -1.01 -48.22 -4.82
CA ASP A 61 0.26 -47.81 -4.21
C ASP A 61 0.66 -46.37 -4.58
N LYS A 62 0.54 -46.02 -5.88
CA LYS A 62 0.85 -44.67 -6.38
C LYS A 62 -0.09 -43.62 -5.82
N PHE A 63 -1.37 -43.97 -5.62
CA PHE A 63 -2.33 -43.10 -4.99
C PHE A 63 -1.94 -42.82 -3.53
N TYR A 64 -1.56 -43.87 -2.79
CA TYR A 64 -1.21 -43.76 -1.38
C TYR A 64 0.04 -42.90 -1.15
N GLU A 65 1.08 -43.07 -1.96
CA GLU A 65 2.30 -42.24 -1.90
C GLU A 65 1.99 -40.76 -2.16
N LEU A 66 1.19 -40.47 -3.19
CA LEU A 66 0.78 -39.11 -3.53
C LEU A 66 -0.09 -38.48 -2.44
N ALA A 67 -0.97 -39.26 -1.81
CA ALA A 67 -1.79 -38.80 -0.69
C ALA A 67 -0.94 -38.42 0.53
N GLN A 68 0.01 -39.27 0.93
CA GLN A 68 0.92 -38.95 2.02
C GLN A 68 1.77 -37.71 1.74
N ALA A 69 2.28 -37.56 0.51
CA ALA A 69 3.06 -36.39 0.13
C ALA A 69 2.22 -35.10 0.26
N LYS A 70 0.96 -35.14 -0.19
CA LYS A 70 0.05 -34.00 -0.08
C LYS A 70 -0.33 -33.67 1.35
N GLU A 71 -0.56 -34.66 2.20
CA GLU A 71 -0.81 -34.43 3.62
C GLU A 71 0.39 -33.75 4.29
N LYS A 72 1.62 -34.21 4.01
CA LYS A 72 2.84 -33.56 4.51
C LYS A 72 2.96 -32.11 4.04
N GLU A 73 2.70 -31.83 2.77
CA GLU A 73 2.69 -30.46 2.23
C GLU A 73 1.66 -29.57 2.94
N VAL A 74 0.45 -30.08 3.19
CA VAL A 74 -0.61 -29.34 3.89
C VAL A 74 -0.21 -29.06 5.34
N TRP A 75 0.33 -30.06 6.04
CA TRP A 75 0.83 -29.91 7.41
C TRP A 75 1.96 -28.88 7.50
N GLU A 76 2.93 -28.94 6.60
CA GLU A 76 4.03 -27.98 6.55
C GLU A 76 3.55 -26.57 6.22
N PHE A 77 2.61 -26.43 5.29
CA PHE A 77 2.00 -25.14 4.96
C PHE A 77 1.21 -24.56 6.13
N ALA A 78 0.43 -25.38 6.84
CA ALA A 78 -0.30 -24.97 8.03
C ALA A 78 0.66 -24.50 9.13
N ARG A 79 1.72 -25.27 9.39
CA ARG A 79 2.78 -24.92 10.34
C ARG A 79 3.46 -23.59 10.00
N GLN A 80 3.79 -23.36 8.73
CA GLN A 80 4.34 -22.07 8.29
C GLN A 80 3.35 -20.92 8.42
N LYS A 81 2.05 -21.17 8.17
CA LYS A 81 1.01 -20.15 8.33
C LYS A 81 0.84 -19.77 9.79
N GLU A 82 0.92 -20.72 10.71
CA GLU A 82 0.89 -20.46 12.15
C GLU A 82 2.10 -19.65 12.60
N ALA A 83 3.32 -20.03 12.21
CA ALA A 83 4.51 -19.26 12.54
C ALA A 83 4.41 -17.79 12.08
N ARG A 84 3.84 -17.54 10.90
CA ARG A 84 3.62 -16.16 10.42
C ARG A 84 2.62 -15.38 11.27
N LYS A 85 1.63 -16.03 11.89
CA LYS A 85 0.65 -15.31 12.74
C LYS A 85 1.35 -14.68 13.94
N ASP A 86 2.31 -15.40 14.52
CA ASP A 86 3.06 -14.89 15.67
C ASP A 86 3.86 -13.63 15.28
N ASP A 87 4.48 -13.62 14.08
CA ASP A 87 5.17 -12.45 13.54
C ASP A 87 4.21 -11.27 13.30
N TRP A 88 2.99 -11.53 12.82
CA TRP A 88 1.95 -10.50 12.65
C TRP A 88 1.49 -9.92 13.98
N VAL A 89 1.27 -10.76 14.98
CA VAL A 89 0.90 -10.31 16.34
C VAL A 89 2.02 -9.45 16.94
N ALA A 90 3.29 -9.85 16.75
CA ALA A 90 4.43 -9.06 17.20
C ALA A 90 4.53 -7.70 16.50
N TYR A 91 4.27 -7.67 15.19
CA TYR A 91 4.23 -6.42 14.42
C TYR A 91 3.09 -5.51 14.86
N ASP A 92 1.88 -6.04 15.03
CA ASP A 92 0.71 -5.26 15.46
C ASP A 92 0.95 -4.64 16.85
N ALA A 93 1.49 -5.42 17.79
CA ALA A 93 1.88 -4.93 19.11
C ALA A 93 2.93 -3.80 19.02
N ALA A 94 3.94 -3.94 18.14
CA ALA A 94 4.94 -2.88 17.94
C ALA A 94 4.35 -1.62 17.30
N VAL A 95 3.38 -1.77 16.39
CA VAL A 95 2.67 -0.64 15.78
C VAL A 95 1.83 0.09 16.81
N GLU A 96 1.15 -0.61 17.71
CA GLU A 96 0.38 0.00 18.80
C GLU A 96 1.26 0.85 19.72
N VAL A 97 2.41 0.31 20.14
CA VAL A 97 3.38 1.07 20.94
C VAL A 97 3.86 2.31 20.18
N TRP A 98 4.20 2.16 18.89
CA TRP A 98 4.62 3.29 18.06
C TRP A 98 3.53 4.36 17.91
N VAL A 99 2.25 3.98 17.80
CA VAL A 99 1.14 4.96 17.71
C VAL A 99 1.07 5.82 18.96
N VAL A 100 1.21 5.22 20.15
CA VAL A 100 1.22 5.95 21.42
C VAL A 100 2.41 6.91 21.48
N GLU A 101 3.61 6.43 21.16
CA GLU A 101 4.82 7.26 21.15
C GLU A 101 4.76 8.40 20.12
N ASP A 102 4.23 8.14 18.92
CA ASP A 102 4.06 9.14 17.87
C ASP A 102 3.05 10.21 18.29
N GLN A 103 1.98 9.84 19.01
CA GLN A 103 1.01 10.80 19.54
C GLN A 103 1.67 11.75 20.55
N GLU A 104 2.46 11.22 21.50
CA GLU A 104 3.21 12.07 22.43
C GLU A 104 4.22 12.97 21.71
N HIS A 105 4.92 12.40 20.72
CA HIS A 105 5.90 13.12 19.92
C HIS A 105 5.26 14.27 19.14
N ARG A 106 4.08 14.06 18.55
CA ARG A 106 3.29 15.12 17.90
C ARG A 106 2.92 16.22 18.88
N GLY A 107 2.44 15.88 20.08
CA GLY A 107 2.13 16.86 21.13
C GLY A 107 3.35 17.70 21.54
N LYS A 108 4.51 17.06 21.74
CA LYS A 108 5.78 17.75 22.01
C LYS A 108 6.19 18.68 20.85
N CYS A 109 6.02 18.23 19.60
CA CYS A 109 6.29 19.07 18.43
C CYS A 109 5.35 20.29 18.33
N GLU A 110 4.06 20.11 18.62
CA GLU A 110 3.07 21.18 18.59
C GLU A 110 3.35 22.25 19.64
N THR A 111 3.68 21.85 20.88
CA THR A 111 4.05 22.80 21.93
C THR A 111 5.30 23.62 21.57
N ILE A 112 6.32 22.98 20.98
CA ILE A 112 7.53 23.68 20.50
C ILE A 112 7.19 24.64 19.37
N LYS A 113 6.37 24.23 18.39
CA LYS A 113 5.89 25.11 17.31
C LYS A 113 5.12 26.31 17.87
N ALA A 114 4.23 26.09 18.83
CA ALA A 114 3.45 27.14 19.49
C ALA A 114 4.36 28.14 20.23
N ASN A 115 5.33 27.64 20.98
CA ASN A 115 6.30 28.48 21.70
C ASN A 115 7.17 29.31 20.74
N ASN A 116 7.68 28.69 19.67
CA ASN A 116 8.43 29.39 18.62
C ASN A 116 7.57 30.48 17.96
N LYS A 117 6.29 30.20 17.67
CA LYS A 117 5.34 31.17 17.11
C LYS A 117 5.09 32.33 18.09
N ARG A 118 4.86 32.04 19.37
CA ARG A 118 4.67 33.05 20.43
C ARG A 118 5.91 33.94 20.59
N ALA A 119 7.10 33.36 20.64
CA ALA A 119 8.36 34.10 20.74
C ALA A 119 8.57 35.02 19.53
N LYS A 120 8.32 34.51 18.31
CA LYS A 120 8.39 35.31 17.08
C LYS A 120 7.38 36.45 17.09
N ALA A 121 6.12 36.19 17.47
CA ALA A 121 5.09 37.21 17.54
C ALA A 121 5.41 38.30 18.58
N ALA A 122 5.92 37.93 19.77
CA ALA A 122 6.36 38.88 20.78
C ALA A 122 7.52 39.75 20.29
N TRP A 123 8.45 39.17 19.54
CA TRP A 123 9.53 39.91 18.91
C TRP A 123 9.03 40.89 17.85
N GLU A 124 8.14 40.47 16.94
CA GLU A 124 7.54 41.36 15.94
C GLU A 124 6.75 42.51 16.58
N ARG A 125 5.98 42.24 17.65
CA ARG A 125 5.29 43.29 18.43
C ARG A 125 6.26 44.32 18.99
N ARG A 126 7.39 43.86 19.57
CA ARG A 126 8.44 44.76 20.11
C ARG A 126 9.12 45.57 19.01
N LYS A 127 9.40 44.93 17.87
CA LYS A 127 9.97 45.59 16.69
C LYS A 127 9.03 46.67 16.15
N ALA A 128 7.75 46.35 15.99
CA ALA A 128 6.72 47.30 15.55
C ALA A 128 6.55 48.48 16.53
N ALA A 129 6.58 48.21 17.84
CA ALA A 129 6.50 49.27 18.86
C ALA A 129 7.73 50.21 18.84
N ALA A 130 8.92 49.69 18.57
CA ALA A 130 10.13 50.51 18.40
C ALA A 130 10.07 51.35 17.13
N LEU A 131 9.59 50.76 16.02
CA LEU A 131 9.38 51.46 14.76
C LEU A 131 8.39 52.63 14.90
N LYS A 132 7.25 52.42 15.57
CA LYS A 132 6.27 53.49 15.87
C LYS A 132 6.86 54.66 16.66
N LYS A 133 7.90 54.41 17.47
CA LYS A 133 8.60 55.42 18.27
C LYS A 133 9.82 56.00 17.54
N ASN A 134 10.04 55.67 16.27
CA ASN A 134 11.22 56.02 15.48
C ASN A 134 12.56 55.66 16.17
N LYS A 135 12.57 54.59 16.98
CA LYS A 135 13.77 54.08 17.66
C LYS A 135 14.34 52.88 16.91
N LYS A 136 15.66 52.81 16.78
CA LYS A 136 16.35 51.64 16.22
C LYS A 136 16.13 50.42 17.12
N PHE A 137 15.70 49.30 16.54
CA PHE A 137 15.47 48.05 17.26
C PHE A 137 16.66 47.10 17.09
N THR A 138 17.42 46.87 18.16
CA THR A 138 18.69 46.11 18.15
C THR A 138 18.57 44.65 18.58
N LYS A 139 17.41 44.22 19.09
CA LYS A 139 17.25 42.85 19.59
C LYS A 139 17.17 41.86 18.42
N SER A 140 18.04 40.86 18.42
CA SER A 140 18.04 39.79 17.42
C SER A 140 16.73 39.01 17.42
N LYS A 141 16.35 38.50 16.25
CA LYS A 141 15.19 37.62 16.10
C LYS A 141 15.40 36.36 16.96
N PRO A 142 14.37 35.89 17.70
CA PRO A 142 14.49 34.66 18.47
C PRO A 142 14.80 33.50 17.52
N LYS A 143 15.80 32.69 17.89
CA LYS A 143 16.13 31.47 17.15
C LYS A 143 15.05 30.42 17.45
N PRO A 144 14.49 29.75 16.44
CA PRO A 144 13.51 28.70 16.68
C PRO A 144 14.18 27.52 17.37
N VAL A 145 13.53 26.97 18.40
CA VAL A 145 13.93 25.69 18.99
C VAL A 145 13.67 24.60 17.96
N LEU A 146 14.66 23.72 17.77
CA LEU A 146 14.58 22.62 16.80
C LEU A 146 13.53 21.60 17.24
N LEU A 147 12.81 21.05 16.27
CA LEU A 147 11.84 19.99 16.53
C LEU A 147 12.57 18.66 16.76
N PRO A 148 12.05 17.81 17.66
CA PRO A 148 12.54 16.43 17.79
C PRO A 148 12.41 15.68 16.46
N LYS A 149 13.29 14.68 16.26
CA LYS A 149 13.28 13.86 15.04
C LYS A 149 12.10 12.90 15.06
N VAL A 150 11.50 12.69 13.89
CA VAL A 150 10.38 11.75 13.70
C VAL A 150 10.78 10.34 14.15
N ILE A 151 9.93 9.71 14.94
CA ILE A 151 10.08 8.31 15.35
C ILE A 151 9.69 7.42 14.16
N PRO A 152 10.60 6.58 13.65
CA PRO A 152 10.32 5.76 12.48
C PRO A 152 9.25 4.70 12.80
N LYS A 153 8.31 4.51 11.87
CA LYS A 153 7.29 3.46 12.00
C LYS A 153 7.93 2.07 11.85
N PRO A 154 7.57 1.10 12.72
CA PRO A 154 7.97 -0.29 12.56
C PRO A 154 7.59 -0.84 11.17
N ARG A 155 8.41 -1.71 10.59
CA ARG A 155 8.12 -2.35 9.31
C ARG A 155 7.94 -3.85 9.51
N LEU A 156 6.94 -4.44 8.88
CA LEU A 156 6.67 -5.89 8.96
C LEU A 156 7.88 -6.77 8.60
N LYS A 157 8.76 -6.27 7.70
CA LYS A 157 9.98 -6.96 7.29
C LYS A 157 10.99 -7.15 8.42
N ASP A 158 10.91 -6.34 9.47
CA ASP A 158 11.81 -6.41 10.62
C ASP A 158 11.36 -7.51 11.62
N PHE A 159 10.14 -8.03 11.46
CA PHE A 159 9.53 -9.05 12.32
C PHE A 159 9.49 -10.43 11.67
N LEU A 160 9.55 -10.50 10.33
CA LEU A 160 9.66 -11.77 9.61
C LEU A 160 11.11 -12.24 9.65
N ASP A 161 11.38 -13.41 10.24
CA ASP A 161 12.71 -13.99 10.37
C ASP A 161 13.37 -14.20 8.98
N GLY A 162 14.24 -13.27 8.59
CA GLY A 162 14.87 -13.27 7.27
C GLY A 162 15.16 -11.88 6.69
N GLY A 163 15.97 -11.10 7.40
CA GLY A 163 16.59 -9.90 6.86
C GLY A 163 17.57 -10.21 5.71
N ASN A 164 17.05 -10.56 4.53
CA ASN A 164 17.81 -10.54 3.28
C ASN A 164 16.89 -10.39 2.06
N GLY A 165 17.10 -9.31 1.30
CA GLY A 165 16.81 -9.25 -0.12
C GLY A 165 15.33 -9.10 -0.50
N GLY A 166 14.97 -7.90 -0.98
CA GLY A 166 13.65 -7.59 -1.49
C GLY A 166 13.11 -8.65 -2.46
N VAL A 167 12.06 -9.33 -2.04
CA VAL A 167 11.07 -9.89 -2.93
C VAL A 167 9.78 -9.12 -2.72
N ASP A 168 9.43 -8.36 -3.75
CA ASP A 168 8.09 -7.86 -4.01
C ASP A 168 7.14 -9.07 -4.13
N ALA A 169 6.74 -9.61 -2.98
CA ALA A 169 5.72 -10.64 -2.89
C ALA A 169 4.38 -9.94 -3.00
N GLY A 170 3.94 -9.75 -4.25
CA GLY A 170 2.72 -9.07 -4.61
C GLY A 170 1.54 -9.44 -3.73
N ASN A 171 0.97 -8.40 -3.12
CA ASN A 171 -0.45 -8.20 -2.85
C ASN A 171 -1.30 -9.48 -2.95
N VAL A 172 -1.23 -10.32 -1.92
CA VAL A 172 -2.35 -11.22 -1.58
C VAL A 172 -3.23 -10.37 -0.69
N GLY A 173 -4.05 -9.54 -1.34
CA GLY A 173 -5.22 -8.96 -0.70
C GLY A 173 -6.14 -10.12 -0.34
N ASP A 174 -6.26 -10.37 0.96
CA ASP A 174 -7.32 -11.20 1.50
C ASP A 174 -8.64 -10.43 1.30
N ASP A 175 -9.27 -10.71 0.17
CA ASP A 175 -10.65 -10.38 -0.17
C ASP A 175 -11.56 -11.25 0.72
N ALA A 176 -11.67 -10.86 1.99
CA ALA A 176 -12.73 -11.31 2.88
C ALA A 176 -13.94 -10.39 2.66
N GLY A 177 -14.99 -10.98 2.08
CA GLY A 177 -16.17 -10.30 1.59
C GLY A 177 -16.88 -9.40 2.61
N ASP A 178 -17.08 -8.16 2.16
CA ASP A 178 -18.37 -7.45 2.09
C ASP A 178 -19.58 -8.09 2.79
N GLY A 179 -20.12 -7.35 3.74
CA GLY A 179 -21.37 -7.59 4.46
C GLY A 179 -21.80 -6.27 5.11
N SER A 180 -22.36 -5.39 4.27
CA SER A 180 -22.86 -4.05 4.57
C SER A 180 -23.76 -3.98 5.81
N ASN A 181 -23.61 -2.92 6.62
CA ASN A 181 -24.75 -2.05 6.94
C ASN A 181 -24.26 -0.69 7.47
N GLU A 182 -24.41 0.33 6.62
CA GLU A 182 -24.30 1.74 6.99
C GLU A 182 -25.62 2.14 7.67
N GLU A 183 -25.61 2.34 8.99
CA GLU A 183 -26.66 3.10 9.64
C GLU A 183 -26.24 4.57 9.71
N GLU A 184 -26.81 5.34 8.80
CA GLU A 184 -26.82 6.80 8.82
C GLU A 184 -27.50 7.28 10.11
N SER A 185 -26.67 7.80 11.03
CA SER A 185 -27.16 8.53 12.19
C SER A 185 -27.69 9.88 11.74
N ASN A 186 -29.01 9.98 11.59
CA ASN A 186 -29.73 11.23 11.39
C ASN A 186 -29.48 12.16 12.59
N GLY A 187 -28.62 13.16 12.38
CA GLY A 187 -28.44 14.30 13.27
C GLY A 187 -29.70 15.15 13.28
N SER A 188 -30.51 15.00 14.32
CA SER A 188 -31.61 15.90 14.64
C SER A 188 -31.03 17.23 15.14
N THR A 189 -31.09 18.26 14.30
CA THR A 189 -30.87 19.65 14.68
C THR A 189 -32.11 20.14 15.42
N SER A 190 -32.02 20.15 16.75
CA SER A 190 -32.95 20.87 17.63
C SER A 190 -32.60 22.35 17.60
N ASP A 191 -33.28 23.12 16.75
CA ASP A 191 -33.32 24.57 16.88
C ASP A 191 -34.25 24.92 18.06
N ASN A 192 -33.64 25.54 19.08
CA ASN A 192 -34.34 26.30 20.10
C ASN A 192 -34.70 27.65 19.49
N ASP A 193 -35.98 28.00 19.49
CA ASP A 193 -36.40 29.40 19.52
C ASP A 193 -37.27 29.58 20.78
N ASP A 194 -36.66 30.26 21.75
CA ASP A 194 -37.26 30.87 22.93
C ASP A 194 -37.96 32.20 22.55
N GLU A 195 -39.05 32.47 23.27
CA GLU A 195 -39.76 33.75 23.50
C GLU A 195 -40.54 34.45 22.36
#